data_AF-A0A9N9MWF4-F1
#
_entry.id   AF-A0A9N9MWF4-F1
#
_cell.length_a   1.000
_cell.length_b   1.000
_cell.length_c   1.000
_cell.angle_alpha   90.00
_cell.angle_beta   90.00
_cell.angle_gamma   90.00
#
_symmetry.space_group_name_H-M   'P 1'
#
loop_
_entity.id
_entity.type
_entity.pdbx_description
1 polymer ?
#
loop_
_entity_poly.entity_id
_entity_poly.type
_entity_poly.pdbx_seq_one_letter_code
_entity_poly.pdbx_strand_id
1 'polypeptide(L)'
;MIQSTQTQINAENNYLVAEGNSNQNIVHVQNTEPNENVLINYSYDIGKIIDLGPSQILNLPDEEKYLYLKETWSPPRNYKLPCSEQQEGQRLERRHLNLGHINSFPWLAFSHMHQGLFCKYCVIFCSVKEKFSLKGLVTIPVTKFAKLTGKDGILQSHNDNKYHKNASISGQSFLKMYKNPSLDIRNEISSKRLEQIKENRARLIPSIKTIKLLGRQNIPFRGHRDDGLFFPTETECESSVTSNEGNFRELLKYRIDAGDKILETHLKTCSSKATYISKTTQNELIESCGTEILVTIKNRIFSSKYYCILFDETTDLSHTSQMSLVVRYLYDNNIYEDFIGFINCHTAAYPADVNEIENFDPVMRGKVIGQTALKLLKSVQLNPSLCVGIGTDGCEVMVSEQVGAVQEIKKKTLVAERCACFNHMLNLSVSKSSQVQAIRNLVGSIKEIVASFNASPKRQFILKSTLKHHIEGLCETRWTERHDSVLRFKNDFKKIVEGLDKISAWRESASSRKASLYKIAILNFEFIVALFCLSELLSITQPLSVIFQKKNLDKTQATDILTSTLHALMEKRSLSENNFNKLWEQIEEYSDDLGIHPQMPRLP
;
A
#
# COMPACT_ATOMS: atom_id res chain seq x y z
N MET A 1 56.30 16.90 -2.75
CA MET A 1 56.86 16.26 -3.95
C MET A 1 55.80 15.37 -4.55
N ILE A 2 55.43 15.63 -5.82
CA ILE A 2 54.86 14.67 -6.80
C ILE A 2 53.43 14.17 -6.47
N GLN A 3 52.43 14.10 -7.36
CA GLN A 3 52.10 14.68 -8.67
C GLN A 3 50.58 14.45 -8.84
N SER A 4 49.94 15.35 -9.60
CA SER A 4 48.60 15.26 -10.15
C SER A 4 48.34 14.00 -10.99
N THR A 5 47.15 13.42 -10.90
CA THR A 5 46.50 12.72 -12.02
C THR A 5 44.99 12.79 -11.87
N GLN A 6 44.37 13.43 -12.86
CA GLN A 6 42.94 13.64 -13.00
C GLN A 6 42.56 12.89 -14.28
N THR A 7 41.85 11.77 -14.15
CA THR A 7 41.50 10.91 -15.28
C THR A 7 40.07 11.23 -15.70
N GLN A 8 39.92 11.92 -16.83
CA GLN A 8 38.68 12.05 -17.59
C GLN A 8 38.31 10.70 -18.21
N ILE A 9 37.08 10.25 -18.01
CA ILE A 9 36.48 9.15 -18.79
C ILE A 9 35.58 9.81 -19.83
N ASN A 10 36.04 9.81 -21.09
CA ASN A 10 35.25 10.14 -22.27
C ASN A 10 34.39 8.93 -22.64
N ALA A 11 33.09 9.13 -22.82
CA ALA A 11 32.18 8.17 -23.43
C ALA A 11 32.10 8.44 -24.94
N GLU A 12 32.65 7.53 -25.74
CA GLU A 12 32.48 7.50 -27.20
C GLU A 12 31.08 6.97 -27.56
N ASN A 13 30.28 7.80 -28.21
CA ASN A 13 29.08 7.38 -28.93
C ASN A 13 29.45 7.11 -30.39
N ASN A 14 29.50 5.83 -30.78
CA ASN A 14 29.56 5.41 -32.17
C ASN A 14 28.14 5.27 -32.74
N TYR A 15 27.76 6.13 -33.69
CA TYR A 15 26.74 5.81 -34.67
C TYR A 15 27.29 6.05 -36.08
N LEU A 16 27.20 4.99 -36.88
CA LEU A 16 27.66 4.87 -38.26
C LEU A 16 26.95 5.88 -39.16
N VAL A 17 27.76 6.63 -39.92
CA VAL A 17 27.34 7.49 -41.03
C VAL A 17 27.13 6.61 -42.26
N ALA A 18 25.96 6.72 -42.89
CA ALA A 18 25.74 6.31 -44.27
C ALA A 18 25.51 7.57 -45.11
N GLU A 19 26.42 7.85 -46.04
CA GLU A 19 26.34 8.94 -47.01
C GLU A 19 25.37 8.61 -48.17
N GLY A 20 24.65 9.62 -48.68
CA GLY A 20 23.82 9.48 -49.88
C GLY A 20 22.88 10.66 -50.21
N ASN A 21 23.47 11.80 -50.59
CA ASN A 21 22.98 12.90 -51.47
C ASN A 21 21.56 13.54 -51.43
N SER A 22 21.61 14.86 -51.24
CA SER A 22 20.87 16.00 -51.84
C SER A 22 19.36 16.22 -51.61
N ASN A 23 19.02 16.88 -50.50
CA ASN A 23 18.37 18.21 -50.46
C ASN A 23 18.19 18.65 -48.98
N GLN A 24 19.10 19.50 -48.49
CA GLN A 24 19.11 19.95 -47.09
C GLN A 24 17.90 20.85 -46.78
N ASN A 25 17.07 20.45 -45.82
CA ASN A 25 16.12 21.31 -45.13
C ASN A 25 16.52 21.31 -43.64
N ILE A 26 16.72 22.49 -43.06
CA ILE A 26 17.18 22.66 -41.67
C ILE A 26 15.95 22.93 -40.79
N VAL A 27 15.74 22.08 -39.78
CA VAL A 27 14.80 22.36 -38.69
C VAL A 27 15.58 23.05 -37.58
N HIS A 28 15.23 24.28 -37.24
CA HIS A 28 15.89 24.99 -36.15
C HIS A 28 15.29 24.57 -34.80
N VAL A 29 16.09 23.82 -34.03
CA VAL A 29 15.86 23.61 -32.60
C VAL A 29 16.42 24.83 -31.87
N GLN A 30 15.56 25.63 -31.23
CA GLN A 30 16.03 26.59 -30.23
C GLN A 30 16.35 25.80 -28.96
N ASN A 31 17.61 25.36 -28.81
CA ASN A 31 18.13 24.90 -27.54
C ASN A 31 18.20 26.10 -26.60
N THR A 32 17.21 26.21 -25.73
CA THR A 32 17.34 26.97 -24.48
C THR A 32 17.11 25.96 -23.37
N GLU A 33 18.11 25.77 -22.51
CA GLU A 33 17.94 25.08 -21.24
C GLU A 33 16.67 25.62 -20.55
N PRO A 34 15.73 24.77 -20.14
CA PRO A 34 14.60 25.24 -19.35
C PRO A 34 15.10 25.55 -17.95
N ASN A 35 15.00 26.82 -17.56
CA ASN A 35 14.86 27.17 -16.15
C ASN A 35 13.60 26.47 -15.60
N GLU A 36 13.75 25.86 -14.43
CA GLU A 36 12.77 25.15 -13.60
C GLU A 36 12.43 23.70 -13.99
N ASN A 37 12.83 22.77 -13.10
CA ASN A 37 12.62 21.33 -13.12
C ASN A 37 11.13 20.90 -13.07
N VAL A 38 10.39 21.09 -14.16
CA VAL A 38 9.14 20.37 -14.39
C VAL A 38 9.47 19.06 -15.11
N LEU A 39 9.34 17.93 -14.41
CA LEU A 39 9.48 16.60 -15.02
C LEU A 39 8.28 16.37 -15.95
N ILE A 40 8.40 16.70 -17.24
CA ILE A 40 7.32 16.50 -18.21
C ILE A 40 7.18 15.00 -18.46
N ASN A 41 6.01 14.44 -18.14
CA ASN A 41 5.70 13.04 -18.39
C ASN A 41 5.31 12.84 -19.86
N TYR A 42 6.18 12.20 -20.64
CA TYR A 42 5.93 11.83 -22.05
C TYR A 42 5.25 10.45 -22.18
N SER A 43 4.47 10.04 -21.18
CA SER A 43 3.64 8.83 -21.28
C SER A 43 2.64 9.00 -22.42
N TYR A 44 2.49 7.96 -23.25
CA TYR A 44 1.60 7.95 -24.41
C TYR A 44 1.89 8.99 -25.50
N ASP A 45 3.17 9.39 -25.66
CA ASP A 45 3.64 10.06 -26.89
C ASP A 45 3.45 9.12 -28.08
N ILE A 46 2.67 9.55 -29.07
CA ILE A 46 2.31 8.75 -30.25
C ILE A 46 3.54 8.26 -31.04
N GLY A 47 4.66 8.99 -30.96
CA GLY A 47 5.94 8.63 -31.57
C GLY A 47 6.51 7.31 -31.06
N LYS A 48 6.26 6.96 -29.79
CA LYS A 48 6.71 5.69 -29.20
C LYS A 48 6.10 4.48 -29.89
N ILE A 49 4.86 4.60 -30.38
CA ILE A 49 4.20 3.52 -31.11
C ILE A 49 4.82 3.35 -32.51
N ILE A 50 5.17 4.45 -33.18
CA ILE A 50 5.74 4.43 -34.52
C ILE A 50 7.06 3.65 -34.54
N ASP A 51 7.89 3.83 -33.51
CA ASP A 51 9.20 3.17 -33.40
C ASP A 51 9.10 1.64 -33.22
N LEU A 52 7.94 1.11 -32.82
CA LEU A 52 7.68 -0.35 -32.73
C LEU A 52 7.53 -1.02 -34.11
N GLY A 53 7.21 -0.23 -35.14
CA GLY A 53 6.99 -0.70 -36.51
C GLY A 53 5.62 -1.35 -36.76
N PRO A 54 5.15 -1.40 -38.03
CA PRO A 54 3.74 -1.68 -38.37
C PRO A 54 3.18 -3.01 -37.84
N SER A 55 4.00 -4.06 -37.78
CA SER A 55 3.59 -5.40 -37.31
C SER A 55 3.29 -5.44 -35.82
N GLN A 56 4.05 -4.69 -35.01
CA GLN A 56 3.85 -4.62 -33.56
C GLN A 56 2.67 -3.71 -33.21
N ILE A 57 2.50 -2.61 -33.96
CA ILE A 57 1.35 -1.70 -33.81
C ILE A 57 0.02 -2.44 -33.98
N LEU A 58 -0.05 -3.36 -34.96
CA LEU A 58 -1.25 -4.18 -35.19
C LEU A 58 -1.59 -5.06 -33.97
N ASN A 59 -0.56 -5.57 -33.29
CA ASN A 59 -0.65 -6.48 -32.16
C ASN A 59 -0.66 -5.77 -30.79
N LEU A 60 -0.73 -4.44 -30.75
CA LEU A 60 -0.84 -3.70 -29.49
C LEU A 60 -2.06 -4.18 -28.69
N PRO A 61 -1.90 -4.44 -27.37
CA PRO A 61 -3.02 -4.75 -26.48
C PRO A 61 -4.12 -3.68 -26.56
N ASP A 62 -5.38 -4.09 -26.39
CA ASP A 62 -6.50 -3.15 -26.45
C ASP A 62 -6.40 -2.07 -25.35
N GLU A 63 -5.89 -2.40 -24.17
CA GLU A 63 -5.65 -1.41 -23.12
C GLU A 63 -4.66 -0.33 -23.55
N GLU A 64 -3.54 -0.70 -24.18
CA GLU A 64 -2.57 0.26 -24.70
C GLU A 64 -3.17 1.12 -25.81
N LYS A 65 -3.89 0.52 -26.76
CA LYS A 65 -4.63 1.26 -27.81
C LYS A 65 -5.58 2.29 -27.18
N TYR A 66 -6.30 1.92 -26.13
CA TYR A 66 -7.20 2.82 -25.42
C TYR A 66 -6.45 3.99 -24.79
N LEU A 67 -5.35 3.72 -24.09
CA LEU A 67 -4.54 4.74 -23.42
C LEU A 67 -3.92 5.72 -24.44
N TYR A 68 -3.33 5.23 -25.53
CA TYR A 68 -2.75 6.10 -26.56
C TYR A 68 -3.78 6.95 -27.31
N LEU A 69 -5.04 6.54 -27.39
CA LEU A 69 -6.10 7.34 -28.01
C LEU A 69 -6.72 8.35 -27.06
N LYS A 70 -6.85 7.99 -25.78
CA LYS A 70 -7.58 8.77 -24.77
C LYS A 70 -6.67 9.69 -23.97
N GLU A 71 -5.51 9.19 -23.58
CA GLU A 71 -4.47 9.87 -22.79
C GLU A 71 -3.29 10.29 -23.68
N THR A 72 -3.52 10.49 -24.99
CA THR A 72 -2.49 10.91 -25.95
C THR A 72 -1.74 12.13 -25.41
N TRP A 73 -0.41 12.04 -25.35
CA TRP A 73 0.39 13.17 -24.85
C TRP A 73 0.14 14.43 -25.68
N SER A 74 -0.02 15.56 -24.98
CA SER A 74 -0.17 16.88 -25.57
C SER A 74 0.81 17.86 -24.93
N PRO A 75 1.48 18.72 -25.72
CA PRO A 75 2.43 19.68 -25.18
C PRO A 75 1.75 20.69 -24.22
N PRO A 76 2.34 20.99 -23.04
CA PRO A 76 1.81 21.99 -22.12
C PRO A 76 1.87 23.41 -22.72
N ARG A 77 1.13 24.36 -22.12
CA ARG A 77 1.00 25.74 -22.66
C ARG A 77 2.32 26.48 -22.83
N ASN A 78 3.30 26.18 -21.99
CA ASN A 78 4.65 26.76 -21.99
C ASN A 78 5.66 25.97 -22.86
N TYR A 79 5.21 24.93 -23.56
CA TYR A 79 6.08 24.11 -24.40
C TYR A 79 6.49 24.86 -25.68
N LYS A 80 7.79 24.86 -25.99
CA LYS A 80 8.33 25.47 -27.22
C LYS A 80 8.12 24.53 -28.40
N LEU A 81 7.09 24.80 -29.20
CA LEU A 81 6.78 24.04 -30.41
C LEU A 81 7.79 24.35 -31.54
N PRO A 82 8.09 23.35 -32.40
CA PRO A 82 9.04 23.52 -33.49
C PRO A 82 8.51 24.46 -34.59
N CYS A 83 9.44 25.04 -35.35
CA CYS A 83 9.15 25.78 -36.57
C CYS A 83 9.88 25.18 -37.77
N SER A 84 9.30 25.35 -38.95
CA SER A 84 9.88 24.91 -40.22
C SER A 84 10.25 26.12 -41.06
N GLU A 85 11.42 26.08 -41.69
CA GLU A 85 11.88 27.13 -42.62
C GLU A 85 11.55 26.75 -44.06
N GLN A 86 11.12 27.74 -44.83
CA GLN A 86 10.87 27.59 -46.26
C GLN A 86 11.52 28.76 -47.01
N GLN A 87 12.20 28.43 -48.10
CA GLN A 87 12.81 29.41 -49.00
C GLN A 87 11.82 29.74 -50.12
N GLU A 88 11.36 30.98 -50.19
CA GLU A 88 10.48 31.49 -51.24
C GLU A 88 11.22 32.60 -51.99
N GLY A 89 11.89 32.23 -53.09
CA GLY A 89 12.83 33.10 -53.79
C GLY A 89 14.09 33.39 -52.96
N GLN A 90 14.43 34.68 -52.77
CA GLN A 90 15.58 35.12 -51.94
C GLN A 90 15.22 35.31 -50.44
N ARG A 91 13.97 35.07 -50.02
CA ARG A 91 13.53 35.25 -48.63
C ARG A 91 13.32 33.90 -47.92
N LEU A 92 13.81 33.83 -46.69
CA LEU A 92 13.58 32.74 -45.74
C LEU A 92 12.34 33.08 -44.89
N GLU A 93 11.29 32.28 -45.02
CA GLU A 93 10.09 32.39 -44.17
C GLU A 93 10.05 31.28 -43.13
N ARG A 94 9.76 31.66 -41.88
CA ARG A 94 9.56 30.73 -40.76
C ARG A 94 8.08 30.47 -40.53
N ARG A 95 7.69 29.19 -40.53
CA ARG A 95 6.31 28.77 -40.24
C ARG A 95 6.29 28.03 -38.89
N HIS A 96 5.48 28.54 -37.96
CA HIS A 96 5.42 28.04 -36.60
C HIS A 96 4.22 27.12 -36.39
N LEU A 97 4.45 26.00 -35.71
CA LEU A 97 3.37 25.19 -35.14
C LEU A 97 2.87 25.86 -33.85
N ASN A 98 1.55 25.92 -33.65
CA ASN A 98 0.95 26.41 -32.42
C ASN A 98 -0.05 25.38 -31.86
N LEU A 99 -0.39 25.52 -30.57
CA LEU A 99 -1.35 24.64 -29.89
C LEU A 99 -2.75 24.71 -30.52
N GLY A 100 -3.11 25.86 -31.11
CA GLY A 100 -4.36 26.04 -31.84
C GLY A 100 -4.50 25.03 -32.98
N HIS A 101 -3.45 24.82 -33.77
CA HIS A 101 -3.45 23.86 -34.88
C HIS A 101 -3.68 22.43 -34.40
N ILE A 102 -3.06 22.04 -33.28
CA ILE A 102 -3.23 20.70 -32.68
C ILE A 102 -4.66 20.52 -32.19
N ASN A 103 -5.23 21.54 -31.54
CA ASN A 103 -6.57 21.51 -30.97
C ASN A 103 -7.69 21.61 -32.02
N SER A 104 -7.39 22.08 -33.23
CA SER A 104 -8.38 22.17 -34.32
C SER A 104 -8.89 20.81 -34.79
N PHE A 105 -8.14 19.73 -34.56
CA PHE A 105 -8.50 18.39 -35.01
C PHE A 105 -8.38 17.37 -33.87
N PRO A 106 -9.47 16.74 -33.41
CA PRO A 106 -9.44 15.78 -32.31
C PRO A 106 -8.56 14.54 -32.54
N TRP A 107 -8.19 14.27 -33.79
CA TRP A 107 -7.34 13.15 -34.22
C TRP A 107 -5.86 13.49 -34.33
N LEU A 108 -5.50 14.78 -34.25
CA LEU A 108 -4.13 15.25 -34.44
C LEU A 108 -3.35 15.16 -33.13
N ALA A 109 -2.17 14.56 -33.19
CA ALA A 109 -1.28 14.37 -32.05
C ALA A 109 0.13 14.87 -32.40
N PHE A 110 0.78 15.52 -31.45
CA PHE A 110 2.17 15.96 -31.58
C PHE A 110 3.07 14.98 -30.84
N SER A 111 4.18 14.59 -31.47
CA SER A 111 5.21 13.75 -30.85
C SER A 111 6.40 14.60 -30.44
N HIS A 112 6.79 14.54 -29.17
CA HIS A 112 8.02 15.15 -28.69
C HIS A 112 9.25 14.43 -29.28
N MET A 113 9.21 13.09 -29.37
CA MET A 113 10.33 12.30 -29.87
C MET A 113 10.65 12.60 -31.33
N HIS A 114 9.61 12.74 -32.16
CA HIS A 114 9.76 12.96 -33.60
C HIS A 114 9.61 14.43 -34.02
N GLN A 115 9.39 15.34 -33.06
CA GLN A 115 9.20 16.78 -33.28
C GLN A 115 8.21 17.10 -34.42
N GLY A 116 7.13 16.34 -34.52
CA GLY A 116 6.20 16.44 -35.64
C GLY A 116 4.82 15.85 -35.36
N LEU A 117 3.93 16.01 -36.34
CA LEU A 117 2.52 15.68 -36.20
C LEU A 117 2.19 14.29 -36.76
N PHE A 118 1.29 13.59 -36.07
CA PHE A 118 0.68 12.32 -36.47
C PHE A 118 -0.83 12.36 -36.29
N CYS A 119 -1.54 11.49 -37.00
CA CYS A 119 -2.95 11.19 -36.76
C CYS A 119 -3.06 9.94 -35.90
N LYS A 120 -3.47 10.08 -34.63
CA LYS A 120 -3.50 8.97 -33.67
C LYS A 120 -4.40 7.79 -34.10
N TYR A 121 -5.47 8.06 -34.84
CA TYR A 121 -6.32 7.00 -35.37
C TYR A 121 -5.68 6.28 -36.55
N CYS A 122 -5.08 7.01 -37.50
CA CYS A 122 -4.44 6.39 -38.65
C CYS A 122 -3.21 5.57 -38.25
N VAL A 123 -2.42 6.04 -37.28
CA VAL A 123 -1.27 5.30 -36.75
C VAL A 123 -1.69 3.92 -36.24
N ILE A 124 -2.81 3.83 -35.52
CA ILE A 124 -3.23 2.59 -34.84
C ILE A 124 -4.11 1.69 -35.73
N PHE A 125 -4.95 2.27 -36.60
CA PHE A 125 -6.01 1.53 -37.31
C PHE A 125 -5.85 1.45 -38.83
N CYS A 126 -4.86 2.13 -39.45
CA CYS A 126 -4.60 1.92 -40.87
C CYS A 126 -3.78 0.64 -41.09
N SER A 127 -4.28 -0.29 -41.90
CA SER A 127 -3.56 -1.49 -42.30
C SER A 127 -2.74 -1.24 -43.58
N VAL A 128 -1.52 -1.78 -43.64
CA VAL A 128 -0.61 -1.74 -44.80
C VAL A 128 -1.18 -2.46 -46.05
N LYS A 129 -2.36 -3.09 -45.95
CA LYS A 129 -3.03 -3.81 -47.03
C LYS A 129 -3.70 -2.91 -48.08
N GLU A 130 -3.83 -1.61 -47.81
CA GLU A 130 -4.37 -0.67 -48.80
C GLU A 130 -3.27 -0.25 -49.80
N LYS A 131 -3.56 -0.28 -51.11
CA LYS A 131 -2.62 0.03 -52.23
C LYS A 131 -2.11 1.50 -52.26
N PHE A 132 -2.22 2.25 -51.17
CA PHE A 132 -1.84 3.65 -51.08
C PHE A 132 -0.56 3.82 -50.25
N SER A 133 0.33 4.72 -50.66
CA SER A 133 1.52 5.04 -49.88
C SER A 133 1.14 5.87 -48.64
N LEU A 134 0.93 5.22 -47.50
CA LEU A 134 0.74 5.87 -46.20
C LEU A 134 2.08 6.50 -45.79
N LYS A 135 2.24 7.82 -46.02
CA LYS A 135 3.47 8.56 -45.68
C LYS A 135 3.22 9.55 -44.54
N GLY A 136 2.92 10.81 -44.84
CA GLY A 136 2.75 11.87 -43.84
C GLY A 136 1.56 11.65 -42.89
N LEU A 137 1.73 12.02 -41.62
CA LEU A 137 0.77 11.86 -40.50
C LEU A 137 0.50 10.42 -40.05
N VAL A 138 1.00 9.41 -40.76
CA VAL A 138 0.71 7.99 -40.48
C VAL A 138 1.98 7.21 -40.17
N THR A 139 2.95 7.19 -41.10
CA THR A 139 4.23 6.49 -40.90
C THR A 139 5.38 7.46 -40.70
N ILE A 140 5.26 8.68 -41.25
CA ILE A 140 6.27 9.73 -41.18
C ILE A 140 5.64 10.97 -40.52
N PRO A 141 6.32 11.60 -39.55
CA PRO A 141 5.84 12.82 -38.92
C PRO A 141 5.76 13.97 -39.93
N VAL A 142 4.72 14.79 -39.84
CA VAL A 142 4.72 16.09 -40.54
C VAL A 142 5.53 17.08 -39.73
N THR A 143 6.72 17.41 -40.24
CA THR A 143 7.67 18.38 -39.66
C THR A 143 7.73 19.68 -40.47
N LYS A 144 7.13 19.72 -41.66
CA LYS A 144 6.97 20.93 -42.48
C LYS A 144 5.59 21.54 -42.21
N PHE A 145 5.56 22.75 -41.68
CA PHE A 145 4.32 23.44 -41.26
C PHE A 145 3.80 24.45 -42.28
N ALA A 146 4.39 24.48 -43.48
CA ALA A 146 3.87 25.24 -44.61
C ALA A 146 2.57 24.61 -45.12
N LYS A 147 1.56 25.45 -45.45
CA LYS A 147 0.23 25.02 -45.92
C LYS A 147 -0.40 23.94 -45.02
N LEU A 148 -0.21 24.06 -43.70
CA LEU A 148 -0.75 23.09 -42.74
C LEU A 148 -2.29 23.15 -42.71
N THR A 149 -2.85 24.35 -42.80
CA THR A 149 -4.29 24.66 -42.77
C THR A 149 -4.75 25.32 -44.07
N GLY A 150 -6.06 25.45 -44.28
CA GLY A 150 -6.67 25.94 -45.52
C GLY A 150 -7.32 24.83 -46.34
N LYS A 151 -8.08 25.20 -47.39
CA LYS A 151 -8.84 24.23 -48.22
C LYS A 151 -7.94 23.17 -48.85
N ASP A 152 -6.75 23.55 -49.29
CA ASP A 152 -5.72 22.66 -49.85
C ASP A 152 -4.61 22.33 -48.84
N GLY A 153 -4.86 22.55 -47.54
CA GLY A 153 -3.88 22.32 -46.50
C GLY A 153 -3.68 20.84 -46.18
N ILE A 154 -2.50 20.48 -45.68
CA ILE A 154 -2.12 19.09 -45.36
C ILE A 154 -3.14 18.43 -44.41
N LEU A 155 -3.60 19.16 -43.40
CA LEU A 155 -4.55 18.63 -42.41
C LEU A 155 -5.95 18.43 -43.00
N GLN A 156 -6.43 19.36 -43.82
CA GLN A 156 -7.74 19.26 -44.47
C GLN A 156 -7.75 18.13 -45.52
N SER A 157 -6.71 18.06 -46.35
CA SER A 157 -6.52 16.96 -47.30
C SER A 157 -6.45 15.60 -46.60
N HIS A 158 -5.78 15.51 -45.45
CA HIS A 158 -5.78 14.28 -44.64
C HIS A 158 -7.17 13.93 -44.12
N ASN A 159 -7.90 14.92 -43.59
CA ASN A 159 -9.25 14.73 -43.07
C ASN A 159 -10.24 14.24 -44.13
N ASP A 160 -10.04 14.64 -45.38
CA ASP A 160 -10.92 14.27 -46.50
C ASP A 160 -10.62 12.89 -47.09
N ASN A 161 -9.44 12.32 -46.82
CA ASN A 161 -9.04 11.00 -47.29
C ASN A 161 -9.93 9.87 -46.77
N LYS A 162 -10.21 8.89 -47.64
CA LYS A 162 -11.04 7.72 -47.31
C LYS A 162 -10.43 6.86 -46.19
N TYR A 163 -9.12 6.61 -46.23
CA TYR A 163 -8.44 5.83 -45.20
C TYR A 163 -8.52 6.49 -43.83
N HIS A 164 -8.42 7.83 -43.77
CA HIS A 164 -8.56 8.59 -42.53
C HIS A 164 -9.97 8.45 -41.96
N LYS A 165 -10.99 8.63 -42.79
CA LYS A 165 -12.40 8.46 -42.38
C LYS A 165 -12.65 7.06 -41.82
N ASN A 166 -12.14 6.03 -42.48
CA ASN A 166 -12.23 4.65 -42.00
C ASN A 166 -11.51 4.45 -40.66
N ALA A 167 -10.26 4.90 -40.54
CA ALA A 167 -9.48 4.78 -39.31
C ALA A 167 -10.10 5.55 -38.14
N SER A 168 -10.62 6.75 -38.40
CA SER A 168 -11.33 7.58 -37.41
C SER A 168 -12.61 6.90 -36.93
N ILE A 169 -13.40 6.29 -37.83
CA ILE A 169 -14.58 5.50 -37.45
C ILE A 169 -14.18 4.27 -36.61
N SER A 170 -13.15 3.54 -37.02
CA SER A 170 -12.63 2.38 -36.28
C SER A 170 -12.16 2.76 -34.88
N GLY A 171 -11.39 3.84 -34.75
CA GLY A 171 -10.89 4.32 -33.46
C GLY A 171 -12.00 4.85 -32.55
N GLN A 172 -12.98 5.57 -33.09
CA GLN A 172 -14.14 6.03 -32.31
C GLN A 172 -15.03 4.86 -31.87
N SER A 173 -15.23 3.86 -32.73
CA SER A 173 -16.00 2.65 -32.40
C SER A 173 -15.28 1.83 -31.34
N PHE A 174 -13.96 1.66 -31.49
CA PHE A 174 -13.10 1.03 -30.48
C PHE A 174 -13.22 1.72 -29.13
N LEU A 175 -13.10 3.05 -29.06
CA LEU A 175 -13.23 3.80 -27.80
C LEU A 175 -14.61 3.64 -27.14
N LYS A 176 -15.68 3.57 -27.94
CA LYS A 176 -17.05 3.31 -27.45
C LYS A 176 -17.20 1.88 -26.92
N MET A 177 -16.68 0.90 -27.67
CA MET A 177 -16.76 -0.53 -27.35
C MET A 177 -15.88 -0.92 -26.17
N TYR A 178 -14.70 -0.31 -26.01
CA TYR A 178 -13.79 -0.60 -24.89
C TYR A 178 -14.46 -0.34 -23.54
N LYS A 179 -15.22 0.76 -23.45
CA LYS A 179 -16.01 1.09 -22.25
C LYS A 179 -17.31 0.29 -22.13
N ASN A 180 -17.88 -0.13 -23.25
CA ASN A 180 -19.14 -0.85 -23.32
C ASN A 180 -19.02 -2.06 -24.26
N PRO A 181 -18.43 -3.18 -23.80
CA PRO A 181 -18.21 -4.35 -24.66
C PRO A 181 -19.50 -4.92 -25.27
N SER A 182 -20.66 -4.60 -24.72
CA SER A 182 -21.97 -4.97 -25.25
C SER A 182 -22.30 -4.32 -26.61
N LEU A 183 -21.68 -3.20 -26.95
CA LEU A 183 -21.87 -2.48 -28.22
C LEU A 183 -20.94 -2.99 -29.35
N ASP A 184 -20.20 -4.07 -29.12
CA ASP A 184 -19.39 -4.69 -30.16
C ASP A 184 -20.31 -5.26 -31.26
N ILE A 185 -20.08 -4.86 -32.50
CA ILE A 185 -20.84 -5.34 -33.67
C ILE A 185 -20.83 -6.88 -33.75
N ARG A 186 -19.77 -7.55 -33.29
CA ARG A 186 -19.71 -9.02 -33.20
C ARG A 186 -20.66 -9.61 -32.15
N ASN A 187 -20.96 -8.84 -31.10
CA ASN A 187 -21.94 -9.20 -30.07
C ASN A 187 -23.38 -8.88 -30.50
N GLU A 188 -23.59 -7.89 -31.37
CA GLU A 188 -24.89 -7.62 -32.02
C GLU A 188 -25.21 -8.64 -33.13
N ILE A 189 -24.21 -9.10 -33.87
CA ILE A 189 -24.36 -10.09 -34.96
C ILE A 189 -24.42 -11.54 -34.41
N SER A 190 -23.86 -11.82 -33.22
CA SER A 190 -23.84 -13.15 -32.62
C SER A 190 -24.38 -13.14 -31.18
N SER A 191 -25.68 -13.40 -31.06
CA SER A 191 -26.35 -13.67 -29.77
C SER A 191 -25.61 -14.72 -28.94
N LYS A 192 -25.10 -15.77 -29.61
CA LYS A 192 -24.32 -16.85 -28.99
C LYS A 192 -23.04 -16.36 -28.30
N ARG A 193 -22.34 -15.37 -28.86
CA ARG A 193 -21.13 -14.81 -28.24
C ARG A 193 -21.47 -14.02 -26.98
N LEU A 194 -22.53 -13.22 -27.03
CA LEU A 194 -23.01 -12.46 -25.88
C LEU A 194 -23.47 -13.40 -24.75
N GLU A 195 -24.16 -14.48 -25.09
CA GLU A 195 -24.52 -15.55 -24.15
C GLU A 195 -23.28 -16.20 -23.53
N GLN A 196 -22.27 -16.55 -24.33
CA GLN A 196 -21.02 -17.12 -23.81
C GLN A 196 -20.29 -16.18 -22.84
N ILE A 197 -20.27 -14.87 -23.12
CA ILE A 197 -19.68 -13.87 -22.22
C ILE A 197 -20.45 -13.80 -20.91
N LYS A 198 -21.79 -13.76 -20.98
CA LYS A 198 -22.66 -13.75 -19.79
C LYS A 198 -22.45 -15.01 -18.96
N GLU A 199 -22.39 -16.16 -19.60
CA GLU A 199 -22.14 -17.44 -18.96
C GLU A 199 -20.76 -17.47 -18.29
N ASN A 200 -19.70 -17.07 -18.99
CA ASN A 200 -18.34 -17.03 -18.43
C ASN A 200 -18.23 -16.09 -17.22
N ARG A 201 -18.89 -14.93 -17.26
CA ARG A 201 -18.96 -14.03 -16.10
C ARG A 201 -19.72 -14.68 -14.95
N ALA A 202 -20.85 -15.33 -15.23
CA ALA A 202 -21.64 -16.02 -14.22
C ALA A 202 -20.84 -17.12 -13.50
N ARG A 203 -19.95 -17.83 -14.22
CA ARG A 203 -19.06 -18.85 -13.66
C ARG A 203 -18.02 -18.31 -12.66
N LEU A 204 -17.54 -17.07 -12.83
CA LEU A 204 -16.53 -16.45 -11.95
C LEU A 204 -17.12 -15.78 -10.71
N ILE A 205 -18.39 -15.35 -10.76
CA ILE A 205 -19.07 -14.66 -9.64
C ILE A 205 -18.97 -15.44 -8.32
N PRO A 206 -19.22 -16.76 -8.27
CA PRO A 206 -19.07 -17.57 -7.07
C PRO A 206 -17.69 -17.43 -6.42
N SER A 207 -16.62 -17.62 -7.20
CA SER A 207 -15.22 -17.52 -6.74
C SER A 207 -14.91 -16.13 -6.19
N ILE A 208 -15.29 -15.06 -6.90
CA ILE A 208 -15.06 -13.68 -6.44
C ILE A 208 -15.83 -13.39 -5.15
N LYS A 209 -17.09 -13.85 -5.03
CA LYS A 209 -17.87 -13.69 -3.80
C LYS A 209 -17.25 -14.43 -2.62
N THR A 210 -16.74 -15.64 -2.84
CA THR A 210 -16.02 -16.42 -1.83
C THR A 210 -14.74 -15.69 -1.39
N ILE A 211 -13.95 -15.17 -2.34
CA ILE A 211 -12.73 -14.39 -2.04
C ILE A 211 -13.07 -13.16 -1.18
N LYS A 212 -14.12 -12.41 -1.55
CA LYS A 212 -14.58 -11.24 -0.78
C LYS A 212 -15.03 -11.61 0.62
N LEU A 213 -15.72 -12.74 0.78
CA LEU A 213 -16.17 -13.22 2.10
C LEU A 213 -14.96 -13.57 2.98
N LEU A 214 -14.06 -14.41 2.47
CA LEU A 214 -12.85 -14.83 3.19
C LEU A 214 -12.00 -13.61 3.60
N GLY A 215 -11.76 -12.69 2.67
CA GLY A 215 -11.02 -11.46 2.94
C GLY A 215 -11.67 -10.57 3.99
N ARG A 216 -13.00 -10.36 3.93
CA ARG A 216 -13.72 -9.54 4.92
C ARG A 216 -13.76 -10.14 6.31
N GLN A 217 -13.75 -11.46 6.42
CA GLN A 217 -13.79 -12.18 7.70
C GLN A 217 -12.38 -12.54 8.22
N ASN A 218 -11.32 -12.17 7.50
CA ASN A 218 -9.95 -12.54 7.81
C ASN A 218 -9.76 -14.07 7.96
N ILE A 219 -10.44 -14.84 7.09
CA ILE A 219 -10.35 -16.30 7.08
C ILE A 219 -9.29 -16.73 6.07
N PRO A 220 -8.35 -17.62 6.44
CA PRO A 220 -7.35 -18.16 5.51
C PRO A 220 -8.01 -18.83 4.31
N PHE A 221 -7.49 -18.60 3.11
CA PHE A 221 -8.08 -19.14 1.88
C PHE A 221 -7.75 -20.62 1.69
N ARG A 222 -6.53 -21.01 2.08
CA ARG A 222 -5.93 -22.32 1.82
C ARG A 222 -5.76 -23.11 3.12
N GLY A 223 -5.89 -24.43 3.02
CA GLY A 223 -5.53 -25.37 4.08
C GLY A 223 -4.08 -25.83 3.98
N HIS A 224 -3.73 -26.90 4.70
CA HIS A 224 -2.44 -27.58 4.53
C HIS A 224 -2.28 -28.21 3.14
N ARG A 225 -3.40 -28.57 2.51
CA ARG A 225 -3.49 -29.07 1.14
C ARG A 225 -4.58 -28.29 0.40
N ASP A 226 -4.32 -27.96 -0.86
CA ASP A 226 -5.22 -27.20 -1.77
C ASP A 226 -5.28 -27.92 -3.13
N ASP A 227 -5.18 -29.25 -3.07
CA ASP A 227 -5.12 -30.20 -4.17
C ASP A 227 -6.03 -31.40 -3.88
N GLY A 228 -6.53 -32.02 -4.95
CA GLY A 228 -7.50 -33.11 -4.87
C GLY A 228 -8.64 -32.97 -5.87
N LEU A 229 -9.38 -34.07 -6.06
CA LEU A 229 -10.58 -34.11 -6.89
C LEU A 229 -11.70 -33.32 -6.19
N PHE A 230 -12.24 -32.32 -6.89
CA PHE A 230 -13.31 -31.49 -6.34
C PHE A 230 -14.63 -32.28 -6.16
N PHE A 231 -14.85 -33.30 -7.00
CA PHE A 231 -15.93 -34.27 -6.87
C PHE A 231 -15.29 -35.68 -6.73
N PRO A 232 -15.18 -36.23 -5.51
CA PRO A 232 -14.69 -37.59 -5.31
C PRO A 232 -15.70 -38.60 -5.88
N THR A 233 -15.22 -39.66 -6.52
CA THR A 233 -16.05 -40.83 -6.90
C THR A 233 -16.08 -41.86 -5.77
N GLU A 234 -17.20 -42.56 -5.60
CA GLU A 234 -17.46 -43.56 -4.53
C GLU A 234 -16.41 -44.71 -4.46
N THR A 235 -15.57 -44.87 -5.48
CA THR A 235 -14.57 -45.94 -5.62
C THR A 235 -13.15 -45.58 -5.17
N GLU A 236 -12.87 -44.35 -4.73
CA GLU A 236 -11.53 -43.98 -4.24
C GLU A 236 -11.47 -44.09 -2.69
N CYS A 237 -10.59 -44.97 -2.22
CA CYS A 237 -10.41 -45.34 -0.82
C CYS A 237 -10.36 -44.15 0.16
N GLU A 238 -10.93 -44.36 1.35
CA GLU A 238 -10.91 -43.44 2.51
C GLU A 238 -9.50 -42.92 2.92
N SER A 239 -8.42 -43.45 2.33
CA SER A 239 -7.03 -43.05 2.57
C SER A 239 -6.56 -41.83 1.75
N SER A 240 -7.31 -41.38 0.73
CA SER A 240 -6.98 -40.20 -0.09
C SER A 240 -7.86 -38.98 0.16
N VAL A 241 -8.83 -39.06 1.08
CA VAL A 241 -9.65 -37.91 1.51
C VAL A 241 -8.73 -36.94 2.25
N THR A 242 -8.23 -35.93 1.54
CA THR A 242 -7.58 -34.79 2.15
C THR A 242 -8.62 -34.13 3.06
N SER A 243 -8.53 -34.39 4.39
CA SER A 243 -9.59 -34.01 5.35
C SER A 243 -9.87 -32.49 5.41
N ASN A 244 -9.06 -31.66 4.75
CA ASN A 244 -9.27 -30.24 4.61
C ASN A 244 -8.58 -29.70 3.34
N GLU A 245 -9.35 -29.46 2.27
CA GLU A 245 -8.88 -28.86 1.01
C GLU A 245 -8.80 -27.31 1.06
N GLY A 246 -8.97 -26.71 2.24
CA GLY A 246 -8.95 -25.26 2.44
C GLY A 246 -10.29 -24.57 2.27
N ASN A 247 -10.46 -23.45 2.98
CA ASN A 247 -11.75 -22.76 3.11
C ASN A 247 -12.31 -22.27 1.77
N PHE A 248 -11.47 -21.90 0.80
CA PHE A 248 -11.94 -21.48 -0.52
C PHE A 248 -12.70 -22.62 -1.23
N ARG A 249 -12.11 -23.82 -1.30
CA ARG A 249 -12.70 -24.98 -1.96
C ARG A 249 -13.93 -25.48 -1.21
N GLU A 250 -13.87 -25.56 0.12
CA GLU A 250 -15.01 -25.96 0.95
C GLU A 250 -16.21 -25.01 0.82
N LEU A 251 -15.97 -23.69 0.74
CA LEU A 251 -17.04 -22.75 0.49
C LEU A 251 -17.65 -22.89 -0.91
N LEU A 252 -16.87 -23.27 -1.93
CA LEU A 252 -17.41 -23.56 -3.25
C LEU A 252 -18.28 -24.83 -3.24
N LYS A 253 -17.88 -25.88 -2.51
CA LYS A 253 -18.72 -27.08 -2.29
C LYS A 253 -20.03 -26.71 -1.59
N TYR A 254 -19.94 -25.95 -0.49
CA TYR A 254 -21.11 -25.45 0.23
C TYR A 254 -22.06 -24.64 -0.67
N ARG A 255 -21.53 -23.83 -1.59
CA ARG A 255 -22.36 -23.10 -2.57
C ARG A 255 -23.10 -24.03 -3.52
N ILE A 256 -22.44 -25.10 -3.99
CA ILE A 256 -23.07 -26.11 -4.85
C ILE A 256 -24.19 -26.83 -4.10
N ASP A 257 -23.92 -27.25 -2.87
CA ASP A 257 -24.90 -27.92 -2.00
C ASP A 257 -26.10 -27.01 -1.69
N ALA A 258 -25.85 -25.71 -1.53
CA ALA A 258 -26.88 -24.68 -1.38
C ALA A 258 -27.63 -24.34 -2.69
N GLY A 259 -27.27 -24.96 -3.82
CA GLY A 259 -28.02 -24.87 -5.09
C GLY A 259 -27.38 -24.01 -6.19
N ASP A 260 -26.09 -23.67 -6.12
CA ASP A 260 -25.38 -22.94 -7.19
C ASP A 260 -25.13 -23.84 -8.42
N LYS A 261 -26.17 -24.06 -9.23
CA LYS A 261 -26.16 -24.93 -10.40
C LYS A 261 -25.22 -24.48 -11.51
N ILE A 262 -24.93 -23.17 -11.59
CA ILE A 262 -24.00 -22.61 -12.56
C ILE A 262 -22.57 -23.05 -12.21
N LEU A 263 -22.19 -22.91 -10.93
CA LEU A 263 -20.90 -23.38 -10.43
C LEU A 263 -20.77 -24.90 -10.55
N GLU A 264 -21.82 -25.64 -10.18
CA GLU A 264 -21.86 -27.10 -10.29
C GLU A 264 -21.62 -27.57 -11.73
N THR A 265 -22.38 -27.02 -12.68
CA THR A 265 -22.26 -27.38 -14.09
C THR A 265 -20.89 -27.01 -14.62
N HIS A 266 -20.36 -25.84 -14.26
CA HIS A 266 -19.04 -25.41 -14.70
C HIS A 266 -17.95 -26.38 -14.24
N LEU A 267 -17.91 -26.72 -12.95
CA LEU A 267 -16.86 -27.60 -12.41
C LEU A 267 -16.97 -29.05 -12.89
N LYS A 268 -18.17 -29.52 -13.27
CA LYS A 268 -18.38 -30.84 -13.85
C LYS A 268 -18.03 -30.92 -15.34
N THR A 269 -18.20 -29.83 -16.08
CA THR A 269 -18.09 -29.82 -17.55
C THR A 269 -16.77 -29.25 -18.07
N CYS A 270 -16.05 -28.46 -17.26
CA CYS A 270 -14.84 -27.80 -17.71
C CYS A 270 -13.62 -28.74 -17.76
N SER A 271 -12.68 -28.45 -18.66
CA SER A 271 -11.38 -29.11 -18.66
C SER A 271 -10.60 -28.71 -17.40
N SER A 272 -9.68 -29.57 -16.94
CA SER A 272 -8.91 -29.38 -15.70
C SER A 272 -8.22 -28.01 -15.59
N LYS A 273 -7.89 -27.37 -16.72
CA LYS A 273 -7.23 -26.05 -16.79
C LYS A 273 -8.17 -24.86 -16.63
N ALA A 274 -9.49 -25.04 -16.69
CA ALA A 274 -10.49 -23.96 -16.71
C ALA A 274 -11.41 -23.97 -15.48
N THR A 275 -11.01 -24.64 -14.40
CA THR A 275 -11.78 -24.71 -13.15
C THR A 275 -11.72 -23.41 -12.33
N TYR A 276 -10.69 -22.59 -12.55
CA TYR A 276 -10.41 -21.35 -11.81
C TYR A 276 -10.28 -21.51 -10.28
N ILE A 277 -10.08 -22.73 -9.78
CA ILE A 277 -9.95 -23.02 -8.35
C ILE A 277 -8.49 -23.15 -7.90
N SER A 278 -7.53 -23.13 -8.82
CA SER A 278 -6.12 -23.31 -8.51
C SER A 278 -5.56 -22.16 -7.66
N LYS A 279 -4.53 -22.44 -6.84
CA LYS A 279 -3.83 -21.40 -6.07
C LYS A 279 -3.37 -20.21 -6.92
N THR A 280 -2.92 -20.47 -8.15
CA THR A 280 -2.45 -19.44 -9.09
C THR A 280 -3.61 -18.53 -9.48
N THR A 281 -4.72 -19.12 -9.92
CA THR A 281 -5.91 -18.35 -10.28
C THR A 281 -6.52 -17.61 -9.10
N GLN A 282 -6.52 -18.22 -7.90
CA GLN A 282 -6.95 -17.54 -6.68
C GLN A 282 -6.13 -16.25 -6.47
N ASN A 283 -4.80 -16.30 -6.62
CA ASN A 283 -3.94 -15.12 -6.50
C ASN A 283 -4.25 -14.06 -7.57
N GLU A 284 -4.42 -14.46 -8.84
CA GLU A 284 -4.79 -13.55 -9.93
C GLU A 284 -6.14 -12.85 -9.66
N LEU A 285 -7.13 -13.58 -9.14
CA LEU A 285 -8.43 -13.02 -8.76
C LEU A 285 -8.32 -12.09 -7.54
N ILE A 286 -7.49 -12.43 -6.55
CA ILE A 286 -7.22 -11.59 -5.38
C ILE A 286 -6.55 -10.29 -5.83
N GLU A 287 -5.55 -10.35 -6.71
CA GLU A 287 -4.86 -9.19 -7.26
C GLU A 287 -5.80 -8.31 -8.08
N SER A 288 -6.69 -8.92 -8.88
CA SER A 288 -7.73 -8.21 -9.62
C SER A 288 -8.70 -7.49 -8.67
N CYS A 289 -9.12 -8.14 -7.59
CA CYS A 289 -9.95 -7.52 -6.56
C CYS A 289 -9.22 -6.36 -5.87
N GLY A 290 -7.94 -6.53 -5.55
CA GLY A 290 -7.09 -5.51 -4.96
C GLY A 290 -6.96 -4.29 -5.87
N THR A 291 -6.75 -4.50 -7.16
CA THR A 291 -6.67 -3.43 -8.18
C THR A 291 -7.97 -2.62 -8.23
N GLU A 292 -9.13 -3.28 -8.24
CA GLU A 292 -10.43 -2.60 -8.26
C GLU A 292 -10.68 -1.78 -6.98
N ILE A 293 -10.25 -2.31 -5.82
CA ILE A 293 -10.32 -1.59 -4.54
C ILE A 293 -9.44 -0.33 -4.60
N LEU A 294 -8.21 -0.45 -5.11
CA LEU A 294 -7.29 0.69 -5.26
C LEU A 294 -7.83 1.74 -6.23
N VAL A 295 -8.44 1.34 -7.35
CA VAL A 295 -9.12 2.25 -8.28
C VAL A 295 -10.25 3.00 -7.58
N THR A 296 -11.04 2.31 -6.76
CA THR A 296 -12.12 2.92 -5.98
C THR A 296 -11.57 3.96 -5.00
N ILE A 297 -10.54 3.62 -4.23
CA ILE A 297 -9.87 4.54 -3.29
C ILE A 297 -9.32 5.77 -4.02
N LYS A 298 -8.62 5.55 -5.14
CA LYS A 298 -8.07 6.60 -5.99
C LYS A 298 -9.14 7.58 -6.47
N ASN A 299 -10.29 7.08 -6.95
CA ASN A 299 -11.38 7.92 -7.41
C ASN A 299 -11.97 8.79 -6.28
N ARG A 300 -12.05 8.25 -5.06
CA ARG A 300 -12.48 9.02 -3.89
C ARG A 300 -11.47 10.11 -3.52
N ILE A 301 -10.16 9.80 -3.56
CA ILE A 301 -9.09 10.78 -3.33
C ILE A 301 -9.08 11.87 -4.41
N PHE A 302 -9.34 11.54 -5.66
CA PHE A 302 -9.47 12.57 -6.70
C PHE A 302 -10.64 13.51 -6.46
N SER A 303 -11.73 13.01 -5.88
CA SER A 303 -12.84 13.84 -5.46
C SER A 303 -12.47 14.74 -4.27
N SER A 304 -11.63 14.25 -3.35
CA SER A 304 -11.13 15.00 -2.18
C SER A 304 -10.07 16.05 -2.51
N LYS A 305 -9.37 15.88 -3.64
CA LYS A 305 -8.16 16.61 -4.09
C LYS A 305 -6.93 16.40 -3.22
N TYR A 306 -7.07 16.41 -1.90
CA TYR A 306 -5.97 16.30 -0.95
C TYR A 306 -6.06 15.00 -0.14
N TYR A 307 -4.90 14.49 0.24
CA TYR A 307 -4.79 13.32 1.10
C TYR A 307 -3.58 13.41 2.02
N CYS A 308 -3.60 12.60 3.07
CA CYS A 308 -2.47 12.35 3.95
C CYS A 308 -2.05 10.89 3.85
N ILE A 309 -0.81 10.59 4.20
CA ILE A 309 -0.31 9.22 4.31
C ILE A 309 0.03 8.91 5.76
N LEU A 310 -0.22 7.67 6.17
CA LEU A 310 0.11 7.14 7.49
C LEU A 310 1.02 5.92 7.32
N PHE A 311 2.08 5.85 8.13
CA PHE A 311 3.01 4.73 8.20
C PHE A 311 3.04 4.14 9.61
N ASP A 312 2.89 2.83 9.69
CA ASP A 312 3.14 2.08 10.93
C ASP A 312 3.88 0.78 10.60
N GLU A 313 4.88 0.46 11.42
CA GLU A 313 5.66 -0.77 11.31
C GLU A 313 4.90 -1.92 11.98
N THR A 314 4.90 -3.07 11.33
CA THR A 314 4.27 -4.31 11.79
C THR A 314 5.19 -5.48 11.48
N THR A 315 5.24 -6.49 12.34
CA THR A 315 5.97 -7.72 12.06
C THR A 315 4.97 -8.81 11.70
N ASP A 316 5.18 -9.48 10.56
CA ASP A 316 4.29 -10.57 10.16
C ASP A 316 4.60 -11.88 10.91
N LEU A 317 3.78 -12.91 10.69
CA LEU A 317 3.92 -14.23 11.32
C LEU A 317 5.25 -14.93 10.98
N SER A 318 5.92 -14.52 9.92
CA SER A 318 7.23 -15.04 9.50
C SER A 318 8.41 -14.27 10.12
N HIS A 319 8.13 -13.34 11.03
CA HIS A 319 9.09 -12.39 11.61
C HIS A 319 9.70 -11.42 10.60
N THR A 320 9.04 -11.20 9.46
CA THR A 320 9.48 -10.19 8.48
C THR A 320 8.90 -8.83 8.87
N SER A 321 9.75 -7.80 9.00
CA SER A 321 9.28 -6.43 9.17
C SER A 321 8.60 -5.94 7.90
N GLN A 322 7.37 -5.44 8.05
CA GLN A 322 6.58 -4.83 6.99
C GLN A 322 5.98 -3.54 7.51
N MET A 323 5.85 -2.54 6.64
CA MET A 323 5.23 -1.29 7.01
C MET A 323 3.94 -1.08 6.25
N SER A 324 2.87 -0.85 6.99
CA SER A 324 1.57 -0.53 6.42
C SER A 324 1.57 0.90 5.89
N LEU A 325 1.12 1.08 4.65
CA LEU A 325 0.82 2.39 4.08
C LEU A 325 -0.70 2.56 4.03
N VAL A 326 -1.20 3.54 4.75
CA VAL A 326 -2.62 3.93 4.77
C VAL A 326 -2.75 5.35 4.25
N VAL A 327 -3.79 5.63 3.48
CA VAL A 327 -4.14 6.99 3.04
C VAL A 327 -5.33 7.49 3.82
N ARG A 328 -5.27 8.75 4.23
CA ARG A 328 -6.35 9.44 4.93
C ARG A 328 -6.84 10.62 4.10
N TYR A 329 -8.14 10.69 3.85
CA TYR A 329 -8.73 11.70 2.96
C TYR A 329 -10.19 12.00 3.33
N LEU A 330 -10.73 13.10 2.81
CA LEU A 330 -12.12 13.50 3.01
C LEU A 330 -12.96 13.09 1.80
N TYR A 331 -14.01 12.30 1.99
CA TYR A 331 -14.95 11.97 0.93
C TYR A 331 -16.37 12.06 1.46
N ASP A 332 -17.24 12.78 0.76
CA ASP A 332 -18.63 13.00 1.17
C ASP A 332 -18.75 13.47 2.64
N ASN A 333 -17.97 14.50 2.99
CA ASN A 333 -17.86 15.08 4.35
C ASN A 333 -17.46 14.10 5.47
N ASN A 334 -16.99 12.90 5.13
CA ASN A 334 -16.53 11.89 6.07
C ASN A 334 -15.04 11.63 5.90
N ILE A 335 -14.36 11.33 7.02
CA ILE A 335 -12.94 10.97 7.02
C ILE A 335 -12.82 9.49 6.71
N TYR A 336 -12.05 9.16 5.67
CA TYR A 336 -11.71 7.79 5.31
C TYR A 336 -10.24 7.53 5.58
N GLU A 337 -9.94 6.31 6.02
CA GLU A 337 -8.60 5.77 6.19
C GLU A 337 -8.58 4.42 5.50
N ASP A 338 -7.95 4.35 4.33
CA ASP A 338 -7.91 3.14 3.51
C ASP A 338 -6.48 2.64 3.36
N PHE A 339 -6.32 1.33 3.52
CA PHE A 339 -5.05 0.65 3.33
C PHE A 339 -4.70 0.58 1.84
N ILE A 340 -3.46 0.93 1.50
CA ILE A 340 -2.94 0.88 0.13
C ILE A 340 -2.09 -0.36 -0.11
N GLY A 341 -1.25 -0.72 0.87
CA GLY A 341 -0.33 -1.83 0.71
C GLY A 341 0.71 -1.91 1.81
N PHE A 342 1.41 -3.03 1.85
CA PHE A 342 2.59 -3.21 2.68
C PHE A 342 3.85 -2.85 1.91
N ILE A 343 4.77 -2.20 2.61
CA ILE A 343 6.13 -1.97 2.17
C ILE A 343 6.97 -3.05 2.84
N ASN A 344 7.53 -3.97 2.05
CA ASN A 344 8.50 -4.92 2.58
C ASN A 344 9.81 -4.18 2.86
N CYS A 345 10.10 -4.01 4.14
CA CYS A 345 11.23 -3.26 4.66
C CYS A 345 12.58 -3.90 4.27
N HIS A 346 12.65 -5.23 4.25
CA HIS A 346 13.87 -5.98 3.96
C HIS A 346 14.16 -6.08 2.46
N THR A 347 13.18 -6.47 1.63
CA THR A 347 13.38 -6.58 0.18
C THR A 347 13.64 -5.22 -0.47
N ALA A 348 13.13 -4.13 0.11
CA ALA A 348 13.42 -2.79 -0.36
C ALA A 348 14.86 -2.35 -0.03
N ALA A 349 15.42 -2.83 1.09
CA ALA A 349 16.75 -2.48 1.58
C ALA A 349 17.86 -3.42 1.08
N TYR A 350 17.53 -4.66 0.71
CA TYR A 350 18.47 -5.70 0.30
C TYR A 350 18.00 -6.36 -1.01
N PRO A 351 18.80 -6.30 -2.10
CA PRO A 351 18.53 -7.06 -3.31
C PRO A 351 18.48 -8.57 -3.02
N ALA A 352 17.62 -9.30 -3.73
CA ALA A 352 17.41 -10.75 -3.54
C ALA A 352 18.63 -11.62 -3.91
N ASP A 353 19.69 -11.06 -4.50
CA ASP A 353 20.86 -11.80 -5.01
C ASP A 353 22.01 -11.97 -4.00
N VAL A 354 21.83 -11.55 -2.74
CA VAL A 354 22.87 -11.72 -1.71
C VAL A 354 22.76 -13.11 -1.08
N ASN A 355 23.22 -14.13 -1.81
CA ASN A 355 23.35 -15.52 -1.30
C ASN A 355 24.54 -15.69 -0.33
N GLU A 356 25.33 -14.64 -0.11
CA GLU A 356 26.42 -14.62 0.87
C GLU A 356 26.15 -13.49 1.87
N ILE A 357 25.54 -13.83 3.00
CA ILE A 357 25.48 -12.93 4.15
C ILE A 357 26.87 -12.95 4.79
N GLU A 358 27.82 -12.18 4.25
CA GLU A 358 28.98 -11.76 5.02
C GLU A 358 28.49 -10.95 6.23
N ASN A 359 29.19 -11.06 7.38
CA ASN A 359 28.86 -10.44 8.67
C ASN A 359 28.33 -9.00 8.56
N PHE A 360 27.03 -8.84 8.35
CA PHE A 360 26.39 -7.56 8.13
C PHE A 360 25.18 -7.44 9.04
N ASP A 361 25.13 -6.34 9.79
CA ASP A 361 23.96 -5.98 10.59
C ASP A 361 22.90 -5.34 9.68
N PRO A 362 21.72 -5.98 9.48
CA PRO A 362 20.69 -5.45 8.60
C PRO A 362 20.06 -4.16 9.17
N VAL A 363 20.65 -3.01 8.82
CA VAL A 363 20.11 -1.69 9.17
C VAL A 363 19.02 -1.21 8.20
N MET A 364 17.81 -1.03 8.73
CA MET A 364 16.69 -0.35 8.06
C MET A 364 16.98 1.13 7.85
N ARG A 365 16.99 1.60 6.60
CA ARG A 365 17.29 3.00 6.26
C ARG A 365 16.03 3.78 5.89
N GLY A 366 15.78 4.89 6.59
CA GLY A 366 14.63 5.77 6.36
C GLY A 366 14.49 6.22 4.91
N LYS A 367 15.60 6.58 4.26
CA LYS A 367 15.63 6.93 2.83
C LYS A 367 15.02 5.85 1.92
N VAL A 368 15.35 4.58 2.16
CA VAL A 368 14.85 3.45 1.35
C VAL A 368 13.34 3.30 1.53
N ILE A 369 12.89 3.41 2.78
CA ILE A 369 11.46 3.42 3.13
C ILE A 369 10.73 4.53 2.38
N GLY A 370 11.21 5.77 2.47
CA GLY A 370 10.57 6.92 1.83
C GLY A 370 10.51 6.77 0.31
N GLN A 371 11.57 6.26 -0.32
CA GLN A 371 11.58 5.98 -1.75
C GLN A 371 10.58 4.89 -2.14
N THR A 372 10.47 3.83 -1.35
CA THR A 372 9.55 2.73 -1.62
C THR A 372 8.11 3.16 -1.44
N ALA A 373 7.81 3.98 -0.42
CA ALA A 373 6.52 4.61 -0.26
C ALA A 373 6.15 5.49 -1.46
N LEU A 374 7.08 6.32 -1.95
CA LEU A 374 6.87 7.12 -3.16
C LEU A 374 6.65 6.27 -4.40
N LYS A 375 7.33 5.13 -4.54
CA LYS A 375 7.11 4.17 -5.64
C LYS A 375 5.69 3.57 -5.56
N LEU A 376 5.24 3.19 -4.37
CA LEU A 376 3.89 2.67 -4.15
C LEU A 376 2.81 3.72 -4.42
N LEU A 377 3.00 4.96 -3.99
CA LEU A 377 2.07 6.05 -4.33
C LEU A 377 1.98 6.27 -5.84
N LYS A 378 3.11 6.17 -6.56
CA LYS A 378 3.15 6.28 -8.02
C LYS A 378 2.49 5.09 -8.73
N SER A 379 2.64 3.86 -8.24
CA SER A 379 1.99 2.69 -8.85
C SER A 379 0.48 2.78 -8.76
N VAL A 380 -0.05 3.36 -7.68
CA VAL A 380 -1.49 3.67 -7.51
C VAL A 380 -1.90 4.98 -8.23
N GLN A 381 -0.96 5.64 -8.90
CA GLN A 381 -1.17 6.89 -9.65
C GLN A 381 -1.70 8.04 -8.77
N LEU A 382 -1.28 8.09 -7.50
CA LEU A 382 -1.51 9.23 -6.62
C LEU A 382 -0.42 10.27 -6.79
N ASN A 383 -0.80 11.53 -6.91
CA ASN A 383 0.15 12.63 -7.07
C ASN A 383 0.75 13.04 -5.72
N PRO A 384 2.05 12.85 -5.46
CA PRO A 384 2.67 13.23 -4.19
C PRO A 384 2.54 14.72 -3.87
N SER A 385 2.44 15.60 -4.88
CA SER A 385 2.26 17.04 -4.64
C SER A 385 0.92 17.41 -4.00
N LEU A 386 -0.06 16.50 -4.01
CA LEU A 386 -1.36 16.66 -3.35
C LEU A 386 -1.38 16.06 -1.93
N CYS A 387 -0.28 15.44 -1.50
CA CYS A 387 -0.11 14.97 -0.13
C CYS A 387 0.13 16.18 0.77
N VAL A 388 -0.73 16.36 1.78
CA VAL A 388 -0.68 17.51 2.72
C VAL A 388 -0.27 17.10 4.13
N GLY A 389 -0.18 15.79 4.42
CA GLY A 389 0.19 15.30 5.73
C GLY A 389 0.85 13.93 5.72
N ILE A 390 1.81 13.74 6.62
CA ILE A 390 2.55 12.50 6.83
C ILE A 390 2.45 12.12 8.31
N GLY A 391 1.64 11.12 8.63
CA GLY A 391 1.54 10.53 9.97
C GLY A 391 2.48 9.36 10.13
N THR A 392 3.32 9.38 11.16
CA THR A 392 4.16 8.22 11.50
C THR A 392 4.62 8.31 12.95
N ASP A 393 5.22 7.24 13.46
CA ASP A 393 5.78 7.19 14.80
C ASP A 393 6.99 8.15 14.95
N GLY A 394 7.59 8.13 16.13
CA GLY A 394 8.75 8.93 16.48
C GLY A 394 10.08 8.23 16.24
N CYS A 395 10.11 7.09 15.55
CA CYS A 395 11.34 6.31 15.38
C CYS A 395 12.35 7.08 14.54
N GLU A 396 13.64 6.99 14.90
CA GLU A 396 14.73 7.72 14.24
C GLU A 396 14.79 7.44 12.73
N VAL A 397 14.54 6.18 12.34
CA VAL A 397 14.45 5.74 10.94
C VAL A 397 13.38 6.53 10.17
N MET A 398 12.30 6.94 10.82
CA MET A 398 11.21 7.69 10.19
C MET A 398 11.50 9.19 10.19
N VAL A 399 12.05 9.73 11.27
CA VAL A 399 12.04 11.18 11.57
C VAL A 399 13.38 11.88 11.43
N SER A 400 14.49 11.14 11.29
CA SER A 400 15.84 11.72 11.16
C SER A 400 15.88 12.82 10.10
N GLU A 401 16.45 13.97 10.46
CA GLU A 401 16.54 15.15 9.59
C GLU A 401 17.42 14.92 8.36
N GLN A 402 18.41 14.02 8.47
CA GLN A 402 19.36 13.75 7.39
C GLN A 402 18.93 12.55 6.52
N VAL A 403 18.44 11.48 7.14
CA VAL A 403 18.21 10.18 6.47
C VAL A 403 16.84 9.56 6.73
N GLY A 404 15.92 10.30 7.37
CA GLY A 404 14.59 9.81 7.73
C GLY A 404 13.64 9.64 6.55
N ALA A 405 12.72 8.69 6.66
CA ALA A 405 11.69 8.44 5.65
C ALA A 405 10.83 9.67 5.35
N VAL A 406 10.44 10.42 6.39
CA VAL A 406 9.63 11.64 6.26
C VAL A 406 10.35 12.67 5.39
N GLN A 407 11.66 12.85 5.59
CA GLN A 407 12.45 13.82 4.82
C GLN A 407 12.54 13.44 3.35
N GLU A 408 12.74 12.15 3.06
CA GLU A 408 12.77 11.67 1.69
C GLU A 408 11.42 11.87 0.98
N ILE A 409 10.30 11.66 1.67
CA ILE A 409 8.96 11.91 1.14
C ILE A 409 8.73 13.41 0.92
N LYS A 410 9.09 14.25 1.90
CA LYS A 410 8.95 15.72 1.81
C LYS A 410 9.65 16.33 0.60
N LYS A 411 10.73 15.72 0.08
CA LYS A 411 11.36 16.13 -1.19
C LYS A 411 10.41 16.12 -2.40
N LYS A 412 9.34 15.31 -2.36
CA LYS A 412 8.31 15.22 -3.41
C LYS A 412 6.96 15.78 -2.97
N THR A 413 6.77 16.01 -1.68
CA THR A 413 5.53 16.50 -1.06
C THR A 413 5.81 17.81 -0.31
N LEU A 414 6.10 18.89 -1.05
CA LEU A 414 6.63 20.14 -0.47
C LEU A 414 5.71 20.82 0.55
N VAL A 415 4.39 20.60 0.46
CA VAL A 415 3.39 21.14 1.38
C VAL A 415 3.03 20.19 2.52
N ALA A 416 3.56 18.97 2.52
CA ALA A 416 3.15 17.96 3.48
C ALA A 416 3.76 18.21 4.86
N GLU A 417 2.91 18.28 5.88
CA GLU A 417 3.36 18.41 7.25
C GLU A 417 3.45 17.08 7.98
N ARG A 418 4.46 16.94 8.83
CA ARG A 418 4.59 15.74 9.66
C ARG A 418 3.63 15.85 10.84
N CYS A 419 2.78 14.84 11.01
CA CYS A 419 2.06 14.60 12.25
C CYS A 419 2.73 13.46 13.01
N ALA A 420 3.23 13.74 14.21
CA ALA A 420 3.73 12.68 15.08
C ALA A 420 2.58 11.83 15.63
N CYS A 421 2.84 10.55 15.90
CA CYS A 421 1.91 9.71 16.64
C CYS A 421 1.80 10.18 18.10
N PHE A 422 0.72 10.87 18.46
CA PHE A 422 0.49 11.36 19.83
C PHE A 422 0.45 10.24 20.87
N ASN A 423 -0.07 9.08 20.48
CA ASN A 423 -0.08 7.91 21.34
C ASN A 423 1.34 7.38 21.61
N HIS A 424 2.22 7.38 20.60
CA HIS A 424 3.64 7.05 20.80
C HIS A 424 4.35 8.09 21.70
N MET A 425 4.04 9.38 21.52
CA MET A 425 4.58 10.44 22.38
C MET A 425 4.14 10.30 23.84
N LEU A 426 2.86 10.01 24.08
CA LEU A 426 2.33 9.69 25.41
C LEU A 426 3.07 8.48 26.01
N ASN A 427 3.24 7.42 25.22
CA ASN A 427 3.96 6.22 25.65
C ASN A 427 5.40 6.53 26.06
N LEU A 428 6.10 7.39 25.30
CA LEU A 428 7.46 7.80 25.62
C LEU A 428 7.52 8.57 26.94
N SER A 429 6.56 9.47 27.18
CA SER A 429 6.46 10.23 28.44
C SER A 429 6.23 9.32 29.64
N VAL A 430 5.26 8.39 29.57
CA VAL A 430 4.96 7.46 30.67
C VAL A 430 6.14 6.51 30.93
N SER A 431 6.77 6.01 29.88
CA SER A 431 7.95 5.14 29.99
C SER A 431 9.13 5.85 30.66
N LYS A 432 9.40 7.12 30.30
CA LYS A 432 10.43 7.94 30.94
C LYS A 432 10.13 8.23 32.41
N SER A 433 8.85 8.37 32.78
CA SER A 433 8.44 8.56 34.17
C SER A 433 8.49 7.27 35.01
N SER A 434 8.53 6.09 34.37
CA SER A 434 8.50 4.78 35.05
C SER A 434 9.89 4.27 35.48
N GLN A 435 10.85 5.17 35.70
CA GLN A 435 12.24 4.85 36.08
C GLN A 435 12.44 4.68 37.60
N VAL A 436 11.37 4.61 38.37
CA VAL A 436 11.44 4.26 39.80
C VAL A 436 11.76 2.77 39.90
N GLN A 437 12.74 2.40 40.73
CA GLN A 437 13.22 1.01 40.83
C GLN A 437 12.08 0.01 41.12
N ALA A 438 11.22 0.32 42.09
CA ALA A 438 10.06 -0.50 42.44
C ALA A 438 9.13 -0.74 41.25
N ILE A 439 8.88 0.31 40.44
CA ILE A 439 8.05 0.23 39.23
C ILE A 439 8.74 -0.59 38.12
N ARG A 440 10.06 -0.42 37.93
CA ARG A 440 10.80 -1.24 36.96
C ARG A 440 10.78 -2.72 37.34
N ASN A 441 11.00 -3.03 38.62
CA ASN A 441 10.97 -4.39 39.16
C ASN A 441 9.59 -5.01 38.96
N LEU A 442 8.53 -4.28 39.33
CA LEU A 442 7.13 -4.66 39.10
C LEU A 442 6.90 -5.05 37.63
N VAL A 443 7.22 -4.16 36.69
CA VAL A 443 7.00 -4.38 35.26
C VAL A 443 7.81 -5.57 34.75
N GLY A 444 9.06 -5.73 35.18
CA GLY A 444 9.91 -6.87 34.84
C GLY A 444 9.33 -8.20 35.33
N SER A 445 8.90 -8.25 36.59
CA SER A 445 8.27 -9.44 37.17
C SER A 445 6.95 -9.81 36.46
N ILE A 446 6.09 -8.83 36.13
CA ILE A 446 4.87 -9.10 35.35
C ILE A 446 5.24 -9.70 33.99
N LYS A 447 6.24 -9.15 33.28
CA LYS A 447 6.70 -9.68 31.98
C LYS A 447 7.12 -11.14 32.09
N GLU A 448 7.98 -11.46 33.06
CA GLU A 448 8.51 -12.81 33.25
C GLU A 448 7.42 -13.82 33.60
N ILE A 449 6.46 -13.43 34.44
CA ILE A 449 5.34 -14.28 34.85
C ILE A 449 4.46 -14.59 33.64
N VAL A 450 4.06 -13.58 32.87
CA VAL A 450 3.21 -13.79 31.69
C VAL A 450 3.95 -14.60 30.62
N ALA A 451 5.24 -14.31 30.38
CA ALA A 451 6.07 -15.10 29.47
C ALA A 451 6.20 -16.56 29.94
N SER A 452 6.34 -16.79 31.24
CA SER A 452 6.38 -18.13 31.84
C SER A 452 5.09 -18.90 31.58
N PHE A 453 3.92 -18.28 31.78
CA PHE A 453 2.65 -18.93 31.46
C PHE A 453 2.50 -19.25 29.97
N ASN A 454 2.89 -18.34 29.09
CA ASN A 454 2.77 -18.50 27.63
C ASN A 454 3.79 -19.48 27.04
N ALA A 455 4.94 -19.67 27.70
CA ALA A 455 6.00 -20.58 27.24
C ALA A 455 5.66 -22.08 27.44
N SER A 456 4.50 -22.44 28.03
CA SER A 456 4.10 -23.83 28.16
C SER A 456 2.58 -24.01 28.09
N PRO A 457 2.08 -24.87 27.19
CA PRO A 457 0.66 -25.20 27.14
C PRO A 457 0.10 -25.70 28.48
N LYS A 458 0.90 -26.45 29.26
CA LYS A 458 0.49 -26.95 30.59
C LYS A 458 0.28 -25.81 31.59
N ARG A 459 1.22 -24.83 31.63
CA ARG A 459 1.12 -23.66 32.52
C ARG A 459 -0.04 -22.77 32.10
N GLN A 460 -0.20 -22.55 30.80
CA GLN A 460 -1.32 -21.80 30.24
C GLN A 460 -2.67 -22.47 30.55
N PHE A 461 -2.75 -23.81 30.53
CA PHE A 461 -3.96 -24.55 30.91
C PHE A 461 -4.36 -24.28 32.37
N ILE A 462 -3.42 -24.34 33.31
CA ILE A 462 -3.70 -23.99 34.72
C ILE A 462 -4.19 -22.55 34.83
N LEU A 463 -3.50 -21.62 34.20
CA LEU A 463 -3.89 -20.21 34.24
C LEU A 463 -5.31 -20.00 33.68
N LYS A 464 -5.64 -20.62 32.53
CA LYS A 464 -6.98 -20.59 31.95
C LYS A 464 -8.03 -21.22 32.87
N SER A 465 -7.68 -22.30 33.57
CA SER A 465 -8.60 -22.96 34.51
C SER A 465 -8.95 -22.06 35.70
N THR A 466 -8.02 -21.20 36.14
CA THR A 466 -8.25 -20.27 37.25
C THR A 466 -8.90 -18.96 36.78
N LEU A 467 -8.45 -18.39 35.64
CA LEU A 467 -8.90 -17.09 35.14
C LEU A 467 -10.20 -17.15 34.34
N LYS A 468 -10.40 -18.21 33.55
CA LYS A 468 -11.42 -18.36 32.51
C LYS A 468 -11.24 -17.48 31.26
N HIS A 469 -10.18 -16.67 31.20
CA HIS A 469 -9.76 -15.90 30.02
C HIS A 469 -8.22 -15.92 29.85
N HIS A 470 -7.72 -15.32 28.77
CA HIS A 470 -6.29 -15.22 28.47
C HIS A 470 -5.68 -13.94 29.04
N ILE A 471 -4.51 -14.01 29.69
CA ILE A 471 -3.73 -12.83 30.07
C ILE A 471 -2.89 -12.39 28.87
N GLU A 472 -3.11 -11.19 28.39
CA GLU A 472 -2.28 -10.58 27.36
C GLU A 472 -0.89 -10.25 27.90
N GLY A 473 0.14 -10.47 27.07
CA GLY A 473 1.50 -10.06 27.39
C GLY A 473 1.63 -8.55 27.58
N LEU A 474 2.67 -8.11 28.28
CA LEU A 474 3.07 -6.72 28.22
C LEU A 474 3.70 -6.46 26.85
N CYS A 475 3.02 -5.70 25.99
CA CYS A 475 3.57 -5.29 24.71
C CYS A 475 4.82 -4.43 24.90
N GLU A 476 5.91 -4.77 24.22
CA GLU A 476 7.17 -4.06 24.38
C GLU A 476 7.11 -2.66 23.78
N THR A 477 6.43 -2.50 22.65
CA THR A 477 6.42 -1.27 21.84
C THR A 477 5.21 -0.37 22.11
N ARG A 478 4.12 -0.88 22.69
CA ARG A 478 2.87 -0.14 22.90
C ARG A 478 2.47 -0.11 24.39
N TRP A 479 2.71 1.02 25.06
CA TRP A 479 2.38 1.17 26.48
C TRP A 479 0.86 1.20 26.74
N THR A 480 0.05 1.46 25.71
CA THR A 480 -1.42 1.35 25.74
C THR A 480 -1.89 -0.06 26.10
N GLU A 481 -1.25 -1.06 25.49
CA GLU A 481 -1.44 -2.47 25.83
C GLU A 481 -0.82 -2.79 27.21
N ARG A 482 0.19 -2.03 27.68
CA ARG A 482 0.69 -2.15 29.06
C ARG A 482 -0.26 -1.59 30.12
N HIS A 483 -1.05 -0.54 29.82
CA HIS A 483 -2.11 -0.06 30.72
C HIS A 483 -3.09 -1.19 31.01
N ASP A 484 -3.64 -1.76 29.94
CA ASP A 484 -4.58 -2.86 30.02
C ASP A 484 -3.95 -4.07 30.71
N SER A 485 -2.71 -4.46 30.36
CA SER A 485 -2.05 -5.61 30.99
C SER A 485 -1.75 -5.41 32.47
N VAL A 486 -1.30 -4.22 32.92
CA VAL A 486 -1.08 -3.96 34.35
C VAL A 486 -2.40 -3.91 35.14
N LEU A 487 -3.42 -3.22 34.61
CA LEU A 487 -4.73 -3.14 35.24
C LEU A 487 -5.42 -4.51 35.31
N ARG A 488 -5.34 -5.30 34.23
CA ARG A 488 -5.83 -6.69 34.21
C ARG A 488 -5.03 -7.56 35.18
N PHE A 489 -3.70 -7.44 35.21
CA PHE A 489 -2.87 -8.18 36.16
C PHE A 489 -3.26 -7.86 37.62
N LYS A 490 -3.54 -6.58 37.96
CA LYS A 490 -4.06 -6.20 39.28
C LYS A 490 -5.41 -6.86 39.57
N ASN A 491 -6.36 -6.80 38.63
CA ASN A 491 -7.69 -7.38 38.80
C ASN A 491 -7.67 -8.92 38.94
N ASP A 492 -6.76 -9.57 38.22
CA ASP A 492 -6.59 -11.03 38.23
C ASP A 492 -5.58 -11.52 39.27
N PHE A 493 -5.00 -10.63 40.07
CA PHE A 493 -3.84 -10.92 40.92
C PHE A 493 -4.05 -12.13 41.84
N LYS A 494 -5.17 -12.20 42.57
CA LYS A 494 -5.51 -13.35 43.45
C LYS A 494 -5.51 -14.67 42.69
N LYS A 495 -6.06 -14.68 41.47
CA LYS A 495 -6.13 -15.87 40.61
C LYS A 495 -4.78 -16.23 40.00
N ILE A 496 -3.94 -15.23 39.70
CA ILE A 496 -2.56 -15.45 39.25
C ILE A 496 -1.75 -16.13 40.36
N VAL A 497 -1.89 -15.66 41.60
CA VAL A 497 -1.26 -16.27 42.78
C VAL A 497 -1.72 -17.73 42.93
N GLU A 498 -3.03 -18.00 42.83
CA GLU A 498 -3.57 -19.37 42.89
C GLU A 498 -3.00 -20.26 41.75
N GLY A 499 -2.87 -19.72 40.54
CA GLY A 499 -2.25 -20.41 39.41
C GLY A 499 -0.78 -20.75 39.66
N LEU A 500 -0.01 -19.80 40.19
CA LEU A 500 1.38 -20.02 40.60
C LEU A 500 1.47 -21.05 41.73
N ASP A 501 0.54 -21.03 42.68
CA ASP A 501 0.46 -22.01 43.76
C ASP A 501 0.29 -23.42 43.25
N LYS A 502 -0.66 -23.64 42.34
CA LYS A 502 -0.87 -24.96 41.72
C LYS A 502 0.37 -25.46 40.98
N ILE A 503 1.09 -24.57 40.27
CA ILE A 503 2.32 -24.93 39.54
C ILE A 503 3.47 -25.19 40.50
N SER A 504 3.55 -24.47 41.62
CA SER A 504 4.59 -24.65 42.63
C SER A 504 4.58 -26.05 43.24
N ALA A 505 3.42 -26.70 43.30
CA ALA A 505 3.24 -28.06 43.79
C ALA A 505 3.59 -29.17 42.77
N TRP A 506 4.03 -28.82 41.55
CA TRP A 506 4.34 -29.80 40.52
C TRP A 506 5.61 -30.61 40.84
N ARG A 507 5.62 -31.87 40.40
CA ARG A 507 6.82 -32.74 40.48
C ARG A 507 7.98 -32.23 39.61
N GLU A 508 7.68 -31.50 38.54
CA GLU A 508 8.68 -30.93 37.64
C GLU A 508 9.42 -29.77 38.32
N SER A 509 10.65 -30.05 38.74
CA SER A 509 11.41 -29.13 39.60
C SER A 509 11.68 -27.74 39.00
N ALA A 510 11.90 -27.63 37.69
CA ALA A 510 12.19 -26.35 37.05
C ALA A 510 10.98 -25.40 37.07
N SER A 511 9.81 -25.91 36.65
CA SER A 511 8.56 -25.14 36.65
C SER A 511 8.05 -24.85 38.06
N SER A 512 8.13 -25.84 38.97
CA SER A 512 7.76 -25.68 40.38
C SER A 512 8.58 -24.58 41.05
N ARG A 513 9.93 -24.65 40.98
CA ARG A 513 10.81 -23.63 41.57
C ARG A 513 10.55 -22.23 41.01
N LYS A 514 10.40 -22.09 39.68
CA LYS A 514 10.10 -20.79 39.05
C LYS A 514 8.77 -20.22 39.57
N ALA A 515 7.73 -21.04 39.65
CA ALA A 515 6.43 -20.59 40.15
C ALA A 515 6.49 -20.17 41.63
N SER A 516 7.22 -20.91 42.48
CA SER A 516 7.47 -20.51 43.87
C SER A 516 8.20 -19.17 43.95
N LEU A 517 9.25 -18.96 43.15
CA LEU A 517 10.01 -17.70 43.13
C LEU A 517 9.13 -16.53 42.66
N TYR A 518 8.33 -16.72 41.62
CA TYR A 518 7.39 -15.70 41.15
C TYR A 518 6.32 -15.38 42.20
N LYS A 519 5.79 -16.39 42.88
CA LYS A 519 4.82 -16.19 43.97
C LYS A 519 5.42 -15.33 45.07
N ILE A 520 6.63 -15.65 45.54
CA ILE A 520 7.33 -14.88 46.56
C ILE A 520 7.56 -13.44 46.09
N ALA A 521 7.98 -13.25 44.84
CA ALA A 521 8.27 -11.93 44.28
C ALA A 521 7.01 -11.03 44.24
N ILE A 522 5.85 -11.57 43.85
CA ILE A 522 4.62 -10.76 43.71
C ILE A 522 3.88 -10.57 45.03
N LEU A 523 4.02 -11.47 46.00
CA LEU A 523 3.48 -11.32 47.35
C LEU A 523 4.38 -10.46 48.27
N ASN A 524 5.46 -9.90 47.73
CA ASN A 524 6.21 -8.87 48.43
C ASN A 524 5.35 -7.60 48.56
N PHE A 525 5.27 -7.04 49.76
CA PHE A 525 4.51 -5.83 50.03
C PHE A 525 4.94 -4.64 49.14
N GLU A 526 6.24 -4.48 48.87
CA GLU A 526 6.75 -3.45 47.94
C GLU A 526 6.19 -3.64 46.52
N PHE A 527 6.02 -4.89 46.07
CA PHE A 527 5.41 -5.19 44.77
C PHE A 527 3.95 -4.73 44.73
N ILE A 528 3.19 -4.98 45.80
CA ILE A 528 1.78 -4.58 45.89
C ILE A 528 1.66 -3.06 45.90
N VAL A 529 2.47 -2.37 46.70
CA VAL A 529 2.52 -0.90 46.71
C VAL A 529 2.84 -0.36 45.30
N ALA A 530 3.87 -0.91 44.65
CA ALA A 530 4.24 -0.53 43.29
C ALA A 530 3.09 -0.78 42.29
N LEU A 531 2.40 -1.92 42.39
CA LEU A 531 1.28 -2.30 41.52
C LEU A 531 0.12 -1.32 41.65
N PHE A 532 -0.25 -0.96 42.88
CA PHE A 532 -1.33 -0.01 43.13
C PHE A 532 -0.97 1.40 42.68
N CYS A 533 0.23 1.89 43.00
CA CYS A 533 0.72 3.20 42.55
C CYS A 533 0.75 3.30 41.02
N LEU A 534 1.27 2.29 40.33
CA LEU A 534 1.31 2.28 38.87
C LEU A 534 -0.11 2.22 38.29
N SER A 535 -0.97 1.35 38.81
CA SER A 535 -2.35 1.20 38.33
C SER A 535 -3.13 2.51 38.44
N GLU A 536 -2.98 3.23 39.55
CA GLU A 536 -3.64 4.52 39.76
C GLU A 536 -3.21 5.55 38.71
N LEU A 537 -1.91 5.68 38.44
CA LEU A 537 -1.41 6.61 37.42
C LEU A 537 -1.84 6.20 36.00
N LEU A 538 -1.79 4.90 35.70
CA LEU A 538 -2.21 4.38 34.40
C LEU A 538 -3.71 4.58 34.16
N SER A 539 -4.55 4.50 35.20
CA SER A 539 -6.00 4.75 35.05
C SER A 539 -6.32 6.16 34.52
N ILE A 540 -5.45 7.14 34.78
CA ILE A 540 -5.60 8.52 34.32
C ILE A 540 -5.16 8.67 32.85
N THR A 541 -4.09 7.97 32.45
CA THR A 541 -3.53 8.08 31.10
C THR A 541 -4.16 7.14 30.08
N GLN A 542 -4.85 6.08 30.52
CA GLN A 542 -5.54 5.13 29.65
C GLN A 542 -6.63 5.79 28.78
N PRO A 543 -7.55 6.63 29.31
CA PRO A 543 -8.55 7.30 28.49
C PRO A 543 -7.92 8.18 27.40
N LEU A 544 -6.86 8.92 27.74
CA LEU A 544 -6.14 9.78 26.80
C LEU A 544 -5.58 8.97 25.63
N SER A 545 -5.00 7.81 25.93
CA SER A 545 -4.46 6.90 24.92
C SER A 545 -5.53 6.37 23.94
N VAL A 546 -6.69 5.95 24.45
CA VAL A 546 -7.80 5.47 23.62
C VAL A 546 -8.32 6.59 22.71
N ILE A 547 -8.40 7.82 23.25
CA ILE A 547 -8.88 8.99 22.51
C ILE A 547 -7.91 9.36 21.38
N PHE A 548 -6.60 9.33 21.62
CA PHE A 548 -5.57 9.60 20.60
C PHE A 548 -5.58 8.63 19.41
N GLN A 549 -6.26 7.49 19.52
CA GLN A 549 -6.41 6.52 18.45
C GLN A 549 -7.73 6.65 17.68
N LYS A 550 -8.62 7.59 18.08
CA LYS A 550 -9.89 7.81 17.37
C LYS A 550 -9.64 8.48 16.02
N LYS A 551 -10.27 7.93 14.97
CA LYS A 551 -10.19 8.46 13.59
C LYS A 551 -10.64 9.91 13.49
N ASN A 552 -11.69 10.29 14.22
CA ASN A 552 -12.31 11.62 14.13
C ASN A 552 -11.85 12.59 15.22
N LEU A 553 -10.69 12.35 15.84
CA LEU A 553 -10.15 13.27 16.83
C LEU A 553 -9.72 14.58 16.15
N ASP A 554 -10.33 15.70 16.55
CA ASP A 554 -9.85 17.02 16.17
C ASP A 554 -8.84 17.57 17.19
N LYS A 555 -8.10 18.59 16.75
CA LYS A 555 -7.00 19.17 17.53
C LYS A 555 -7.48 19.84 18.82
N THR A 556 -8.65 20.47 18.81
CA THR A 556 -9.21 21.16 19.97
C THR A 556 -9.58 20.14 21.03
N GLN A 557 -10.35 19.12 20.66
CA GLN A 557 -10.67 18.00 21.54
C GLN A 557 -9.41 17.34 22.11
N ALA A 558 -8.40 17.08 21.27
CA ALA A 558 -7.13 16.52 21.73
C ALA A 558 -6.44 17.40 22.79
N THR A 559 -6.47 18.72 22.59
CA THR A 559 -5.84 19.69 23.49
C THR A 559 -6.57 19.80 24.82
N ASP A 560 -7.90 19.85 24.80
CA ASP A 560 -8.73 19.95 26.00
C ASP A 560 -8.56 18.72 26.90
N ILE A 561 -8.54 17.53 26.29
CA ILE A 561 -8.41 16.25 27.00
C ILE A 561 -7.00 16.10 27.56
N LEU A 562 -5.97 16.50 26.80
CA LEU A 562 -4.60 16.54 27.29
C LEU A 562 -4.45 17.50 28.48
N THR A 563 -5.04 18.70 28.39
CA THR A 563 -5.01 19.71 29.47
C THR A 563 -5.73 19.20 30.71
N SER A 564 -6.89 18.54 30.54
CA SER A 564 -7.64 17.93 31.64
C SER A 564 -6.85 16.81 32.32
N THR A 565 -6.19 15.96 31.54
CA THR A 565 -5.33 14.87 32.05
C THR A 565 -4.13 15.45 32.81
N LEU A 566 -3.50 16.50 32.28
CA LEU A 566 -2.41 17.21 32.95
C LEU A 566 -2.86 17.79 34.29
N HIS A 567 -4.02 18.45 34.32
CA HIS A 567 -4.60 19.02 35.54
C HIS A 567 -4.83 17.94 36.60
N ALA A 568 -5.43 16.80 36.22
CA ALA A 568 -5.64 15.67 37.13
C ALA A 568 -4.32 15.12 37.73
N LEU A 569 -3.27 15.03 36.91
CA LEU A 569 -1.94 14.61 37.38
C LEU A 569 -1.29 15.66 38.30
N MET A 570 -1.44 16.95 37.98
CA MET A 570 -0.92 18.05 38.79
C MET A 570 -1.63 18.13 40.15
N GLU A 571 -2.96 17.98 40.15
CA GLU A 571 -3.75 17.92 41.37
C GLU A 571 -3.31 16.74 42.25
N LYS A 572 -3.16 15.55 41.66
CA LYS A 572 -2.65 14.38 42.38
C LYS A 572 -1.28 14.61 43.01
N ARG A 573 -0.39 15.30 42.29
CA ARG A 573 0.93 15.68 42.77
C ARG A 573 0.86 16.70 43.90
N SER A 574 -0.03 17.69 43.81
CA SER A 574 -0.19 18.72 44.84
C SER A 574 -0.77 18.18 46.14
N LEU A 575 -1.66 17.18 46.05
CA LEU A 575 -2.30 16.50 47.16
C LEU A 575 -1.69 15.12 47.40
N SER A 576 -0.38 14.95 47.17
CA SER A 576 0.26 13.63 47.13
C SER A 576 0.12 12.85 48.43
N GLU A 577 0.25 13.52 49.58
CA GLU A 577 0.08 12.87 50.89
C GLU A 577 -1.35 12.34 51.08
N ASN A 578 -2.35 13.19 50.87
CA ASN A 578 -3.76 12.79 50.99
C ASN A 578 -4.13 11.66 50.02
N ASN A 579 -3.65 11.75 48.78
CA ASN A 579 -3.91 10.73 47.77
C ASN A 579 -3.18 9.42 48.09
N PHE A 580 -1.94 9.50 48.56
CA PHE A 580 -1.17 8.33 48.94
C PHE A 580 -1.75 7.67 50.19
N ASN A 581 -2.22 8.42 51.19
CA ASN A 581 -2.87 7.85 52.38
C ASN A 581 -4.13 7.05 52.01
N LYS A 582 -4.99 7.59 51.13
CA LYS A 582 -6.14 6.85 50.61
C LYS A 582 -5.73 5.59 49.83
N LEU A 583 -4.67 5.68 49.05
CA LEU A 583 -4.14 4.53 48.31
C LEU A 583 -3.53 3.49 49.26
N TRP A 584 -2.90 3.95 50.34
CA TRP A 584 -2.29 3.14 51.37
C TRP A 584 -3.33 2.33 52.13
N GLU A 585 -4.44 2.95 52.55
CA GLU A 585 -5.57 2.25 53.16
C GLU A 585 -6.08 1.10 52.28
N GLN A 586 -6.20 1.35 50.96
CA GLN A 586 -6.59 0.29 50.01
C GLN A 586 -5.53 -0.81 49.88
N ILE A 587 -4.24 -0.45 49.94
CA ILE A 587 -3.14 -1.42 49.89
C ILE A 587 -3.12 -2.28 51.15
N GLU A 588 -3.35 -1.70 52.33
CA GLU A 588 -3.42 -2.42 53.60
C GLU A 588 -4.59 -3.42 53.59
N GLU A 589 -5.80 -2.96 53.27
CA GLU A 589 -6.98 -3.82 53.15
C GLU A 589 -6.73 -4.97 52.15
N TYR A 590 -6.16 -4.65 50.99
CA TYR A 590 -5.88 -5.65 49.96
C TYR A 590 -4.77 -6.64 50.36
N SER A 591 -3.79 -6.18 51.15
CA SER A 591 -2.68 -7.01 51.63
C SER A 591 -3.11 -7.93 52.76
N ASP A 592 -3.97 -7.45 53.66
CA ASP A 592 -4.59 -8.24 54.73
C ASP A 592 -5.42 -9.40 54.15
N ASP A 593 -6.19 -9.10 53.10
CA ASP A 593 -6.94 -10.08 52.29
C ASP A 593 -6.05 -11.20 51.69
N LEU A 594 -4.76 -10.93 51.51
CA LEU A 594 -3.76 -11.86 50.98
C LEU A 594 -2.88 -12.47 52.08
N GLY A 595 -3.08 -12.08 53.35
CA GLY A 595 -2.24 -12.49 54.48
C GLY A 595 -0.82 -11.93 54.41
N ILE A 596 -0.61 -10.75 53.81
CA ILE A 596 0.69 -10.09 53.67
C ILE A 596 0.75 -8.91 54.63
N HIS A 597 1.72 -8.93 55.55
CA HIS A 597 1.90 -7.84 56.48
C HIS A 597 2.69 -6.68 55.85
N PRO A 598 2.30 -5.42 56.12
CA PRO A 598 3.06 -4.24 55.69
C PRO A 598 4.50 -4.31 56.19
N GLN A 599 5.46 -4.22 55.26
CA GLN A 599 6.88 -4.06 55.59
C GLN A 599 7.28 -2.64 55.26
N MET A 600 7.50 -1.81 56.30
CA MET A 600 8.00 -0.46 56.11
C MET A 600 9.52 -0.48 55.89
N PRO A 601 10.04 0.28 54.91
CA PRO A 601 11.48 0.50 54.78
C PRO A 601 12.00 1.06 56.10
N ARG A 602 13.17 0.57 56.53
CA ARG A 602 13.89 1.23 57.63
C ARG A 602 14.26 2.62 57.12
N LEU A 603 13.74 3.67 57.78
CA LEU A 603 14.19 5.03 57.51
C LEU A 603 15.71 5.07 57.75
N PRO A 604 16.50 5.62 56.80
CA PRO A 604 17.95 5.69 56.92
C PRO A 604 18.40 6.52 58.13
#